data_AF-A0A1M5M868-F1
#
_entry.id   AF-A0A1M5M868-F1
#
_cell.length_a   1.000
_cell.length_b   1.000
_cell.length_c   1.000
_cell.angle_alpha   90.00
_cell.angle_beta   90.00
_cell.angle_gamma   90.00
#
_symmetry.space_group_name_H-M   'P 1'
#
loop_
_entity.id
_entity.type
_entity.pdbx_description
1 polymer ?
#
loop_
_entity_poly.entity_id
_entity_poly.type
_entity_poly.pdbx_seq_one_letter_code
_entity_poly.pdbx_strand_id
1 'polypeptide(L)' 'MIKNPKLISKAEFTVDMIETLQQYFEAYEVDGVVEVEVTSEGLWLPNPETGGRQFLGRAKLEQQVQHPRQ' A
#
# COMPACT_ATOMS: atom_id res chain seq x y z
N MET A 1 5.29 27.66 -19.02
CA MET A 1 5.84 27.25 -17.71
C MET A 1 5.29 25.87 -17.39
N ILE A 2 6.16 24.85 -17.32
CA ILE A 2 5.76 23.51 -16.89
C ILE A 2 5.66 23.58 -15.37
N LYS A 3 4.48 23.37 -14.80
CA LYS A 3 4.31 23.26 -13.34
C LYS A 3 4.78 21.87 -12.94
N ASN A 4 5.84 21.78 -12.16
CA ASN A 4 6.21 20.51 -11.55
C ASN A 4 5.13 20.10 -10.54
N PRO A 5 4.64 18.84 -10.58
CA PRO A 5 3.69 18.36 -9.59
C PRO A 5 4.31 18.37 -8.19
N LYS A 6 3.54 18.81 -7.19
CA LYS A 6 3.95 18.77 -5.78
C LYS A 6 3.87 17.33 -5.29
N LEU A 7 4.99 16.75 -4.87
CA LEU A 7 5.02 15.45 -4.22
C LEU A 7 4.29 15.55 -2.85
N ILE A 8 3.31 14.68 -2.61
CA ILE A 8 2.56 14.60 -1.35
C ILE A 8 2.94 13.35 -0.55
N SER A 9 3.08 12.19 -1.22
CA SER A 9 3.51 10.92 -0.59
C SER A 9 4.08 9.95 -1.63
N LYS A 10 4.69 8.85 -1.17
CA LYS A 10 5.18 7.73 -1.99
C LYS A 10 4.68 6.41 -1.41
N ALA A 11 4.19 5.52 -2.27
CA ALA A 11 3.96 4.11 -1.94
C ALA A 11 4.99 3.25 -2.68
N GLU A 12 5.46 2.19 -2.04
CA GLU A 12 6.39 1.20 -2.60
C GLU A 12 5.70 -0.17 -2.54
N PHE A 13 5.87 -1.01 -3.55
CA PHE A 13 5.23 -2.33 -3.61
C PHE A 13 6.27 -3.40 -3.93
N THR A 14 6.18 -4.54 -3.26
CA THR A 14 6.90 -5.76 -3.66
C THR A 14 6.12 -6.47 -4.77
N VAL A 15 6.76 -7.43 -5.45
CA VAL A 15 6.13 -8.15 -6.57
C VAL A 15 4.87 -8.90 -6.11
N ASP A 16 4.92 -9.57 -4.96
CA ASP A 16 3.79 -10.30 -4.37
C ASP A 16 2.59 -9.39 -4.03
N MET A 17 2.85 -8.13 -3.64
CA MET A 17 1.77 -7.15 -3.44
C MET A 17 1.08 -6.80 -4.76
N ILE A 18 1.86 -6.64 -5.84
CA ILE A 18 1.29 -6.36 -7.16
C ILE A 18 0.50 -7.56 -7.67
N GLU A 19 0.98 -8.78 -7.48
CA GLU A 19 0.24 -10.00 -7.83
C GLU A 19 -1.07 -10.10 -7.06
N THR A 20 -1.05 -9.78 -5.76
CA THR A 20 -2.26 -9.72 -4.92
C THR A 20 -3.23 -8.65 -5.43
N LEU A 21 -2.75 -7.44 -5.73
CA LEU A 21 -3.57 -6.37 -6.30
C LEU A 21 -4.21 -6.79 -7.62
N GLN A 22 -3.45 -7.44 -8.50
CA GLN A 22 -3.97 -7.91 -9.79
C GLN A 22 -5.06 -8.98 -9.60
N GLN A 23 -4.85 -9.92 -8.68
CA GLN A 23 -5.81 -10.99 -8.41
C GLN A 23 -7.16 -10.44 -7.89
N TYR A 24 -7.14 -9.37 -7.10
CA TYR A 24 -8.33 -8.84 -6.43
C TYR A 24 -8.81 -7.51 -6.99
N PHE A 25 -8.22 -7.02 -8.09
CA PHE A 25 -8.52 -5.68 -8.63
C PHE A 25 -10.01 -5.44 -8.82
N GLU A 26 -10.69 -6.34 -9.54
CA GLU A 26 -12.13 -6.23 -9.85
C GLU A 26 -13.04 -6.20 -8.60
N ALA A 27 -12.58 -6.76 -7.47
CA ALA A 27 -13.37 -6.79 -6.24
C ALA A 27 -13.19 -5.54 -5.37
N TYR A 28 -12.13 -4.77 -5.59
CA TYR A 28 -11.79 -3.59 -4.80
C TYR A 28 -11.80 -2.29 -5.61
N GLU A 29 -11.92 -2.38 -6.94
CA GLU A 29 -11.99 -1.21 -7.79
C GLU A 29 -13.31 -0.46 -7.61
N VAL A 30 -13.21 0.86 -7.63
CA VAL A 30 -14.36 1.75 -7.80
C VAL A 30 -14.02 2.66 -8.98
N ASP A 31 -14.84 2.60 -10.03
CA ASP A 31 -14.64 3.33 -11.28
C ASP A 31 -13.26 3.10 -11.94
N GLY A 32 -12.77 1.85 -11.88
CA GLY A 32 -11.50 1.41 -12.44
C GLY A 32 -10.28 1.81 -11.62
N VAL A 33 -10.46 2.19 -10.34
CA VAL A 33 -9.37 2.62 -9.45
C VAL A 33 -9.44 1.86 -8.13
N VAL A 34 -8.29 1.33 -7.71
CA VAL A 34 -8.12 0.74 -6.37
C VAL A 34 -7.44 1.75 -5.46
N GLU A 35 -8.09 2.06 -4.33
CA GLU A 35 -7.49 2.87 -3.27
C GLU A 35 -6.53 2.01 -2.43
N VAL A 36 -5.40 2.60 -2.03
CA VAL A 36 -4.44 1.97 -1.10
C VAL A 36 -4.16 2.94 0.03
N GLU A 37 -4.53 2.56 1.26
CA GLU A 37 -4.20 3.32 2.45
C GLU A 37 -2.77 3.00 2.89
N VAL A 38 -1.95 4.04 3.08
CA VAL A 38 -0.59 3.94 3.62
C VAL A 38 -0.60 4.29 5.10
N THR A 39 -0.20 3.35 5.94
CA THR A 39 -0.15 3.51 7.41
C THR A 39 1.24 3.20 7.96
N SER A 40 1.47 3.47 9.25
CA SER A 40 2.68 3.03 9.95
C SER A 40 2.84 1.51 9.99
N GLU A 41 1.73 0.77 9.87
CA GLU A 41 1.69 -0.70 9.99
C GLU A 41 1.73 -1.41 8.62
N GLY A 42 1.62 -0.67 7.52
CA GLY A 42 1.69 -1.21 6.16
C GLY A 42 0.69 -0.58 5.19
N LEU A 43 0.50 -1.28 4.07
CA LEU A 43 -0.44 -0.94 3.01
C LEU A 43 -1.73 -1.75 3.19
N TRP A 44 -2.86 -1.08 3.03
CA TRP A 44 -4.17 -1.67 3.23
C TRP A 44 -5.10 -1.35 2.07
N LEU A 45 -5.95 -2.31 1.71
CA LEU A 45 -7.01 -2.17 0.73
C LEU A 45 -8.33 -1.95 1.48
N PRO A 46 -8.88 -0.73 1.50
CA PRO A 46 -10.22 -0.52 2.02
C PRO A 46 -11.22 -1.24 1.12
N ASN A 47 -12.09 -2.05 1.72
CA ASN A 47 -13.14 -2.75 0.97
C ASN A 47 -14.34 -1.80 0.78
N PRO A 48 -14.70 -1.45 -0.47
CA PRO A 48 -15.74 -0.46 -0.73
C PRO A 48 -17.14 -0.92 -0.32
N GLU A 49 -17.39 -2.24 -0.33
CA GLU A 49 -18.71 -2.82 -0.07
C GLU A 49 -18.99 -3.05 1.43
N THR A 50 -17.97 -3.44 2.19
CA THR A 50 -18.13 -3.87 3.59
C THR A 50 -17.56 -2.88 4.60
N GLY A 51 -16.76 -1.90 4.16
CA GLY A 51 -16.05 -0.96 5.04
C GLY A 51 -14.89 -1.59 5.83
N GLY A 52 -14.56 -2.85 5.58
CA GLY A 52 -13.40 -3.54 6.14
C GLY A 52 -12.08 -3.12 5.46
N ARG A 53 -10.97 -3.71 5.92
CA ARG A 53 -9.64 -3.52 5.31
C ARG A 53 -8.96 -4.87 5.11
N GLN A 54 -8.41 -5.08 3.93
CA GLN A 54 -7.53 -6.20 3.64
C GLN A 54 -6.08 -5.74 3.72
N PHE A 55 -5.25 -6.46 4.46
CA PHE A 55 -3.82 -6.17 4.51
C PHE A 55 -3.15 -6.56 3.19
N LEU A 56 -2.45 -5.61 2.56
CA LEU A 56 -1.70 -5.83 1.32
C LEU A 56 -0.24 -6.18 1.61
N GLY A 57 0.36 -5.58 2.63
CA GLY A 57 1.71 -5.91 3.09
C GLY A 57 2.54 -4.72 3.56
N ARG A 58 3.80 -4.97 3.92
CA ARG A 58 4.80 -3.93 4.29
C ARG A 58 5.91 -3.89 3.24
N ALA A 59 6.03 -2.76 2.54
CA ALA A 59 7.01 -2.60 1.46
C ALA A 59 8.46 -2.83 1.92
N LYS A 60 8.72 -2.60 3.21
CA LYS A 60 9.97 -2.91 3.88
C LYS A 60 9.62 -3.65 5.17
N LEU A 61 10.13 -4.88 5.32
CA LEU A 61 10.33 -5.46 6.65
C LEU A 61 11.17 -4.45 7.43
N GLU A 62 10.73 -4.05 8.62
CA GLU A 62 11.60 -3.35 9.54
C GLU A 62 12.89 -4.16 9.61
N GLN A 63 13.99 -3.60 9.08
CA GLN A 63 15.30 -4.10 9.43
C GLN A 63 15.34 -3.90 10.93
N GLN A 64 15.21 -4.99 11.69
CA GLN A 64 15.36 -4.95 13.13
C GLN A 64 16.65 -4.19 13.38
N VAL A 65 16.53 -2.96 13.91
CA VAL A 65 17.67 -2.21 14.39
C VAL A 65 18.15 -3.02 15.58
N GLN A 66 19.05 -3.97 15.32
CA GLN A 66 19.80 -4.66 16.35
C GLN A 66 20.54 -3.57 17.09
N HIS A 67 19.99 -3.12 18.22
CA HIS A 67 20.77 -2.36 19.18
C HIS A 67 21.86 -3.32 19.66
N PRO A 68 23.15 -3.06 19.40
CA PRO A 68 24.19 -3.80 20.05
C PRO A 68 23.99 -3.60 21.55
N ARG A 69 23.74 -4.71 22.28
CA ARG A 69 23.75 -4.69 23.73
C ARG A 69 25.11 -4.15 24.15
N GLN A 70 25.12 -2.98 24.79
CA GLN A 70 26.25 -2.51 25.57
C GLN A 70 26.41 -3.40 26.81
#